data_AF-A0A3B4BCT4-F1
#
_entry.id   AF-A0A3B4BCT4-F1
#
_cell.length_a   1.000
_cell.length_b   1.000
_cell.length_c   1.000
_cell.angle_alpha   90.00
_cell.angle_beta   90.00
_cell.angle_gamma   90.00
#
_symmetry.space_group_name_H-M   'P 1'
#
loop_
_entity.id
_entity.type
_entity.pdbx_description
1 polymer ?
#
loop_
_entity_poly.entity_id
_entity_poly.type
_entity_poly.pdbx_seq_one_letter_code
_entity_poly.pdbx_strand_id
1 'polypeptide(L)'
;MALSESLLNCDSIMSRSPERISSYRRHFEEAMSSSYQVRVSSPSPVRREGRAGSATGYAGRAGPGVVVGGGALVCVGPTGEPPMDLDAAAVENQEFKNTRTSERQEMIVLNDRLAVYIDKVRSLEQQNKLLEAEIEAYQNRFVKPSGLRQLYEEQLRELKRIADQMKAQRDIAFAAKDSTAAQLAAMKLKYEEAIDLRRKAEAEIEAFRPVNLFCRMLIKPPPLHKTSIYKCNYNEIDELMKQIYAAHVSAASAFSLPDLTGALKQIQKQYDDIAAKNLEEMDSWYKNKFEDITKKTSRHVDHVRSYREGIGNAKKDIQNKERDLEALKTMNEALEAKIREMQEKYKKELEELQARIESLQIELKTTKEKIALHLREYQDLLNIKMSLEIEITTYRKLIEGEDLRLAGMMQTLSLSSCSMSAIGSGMNFGEGGIGGYNLLLCPMLTTFFLIHYRTVKHANEVLEMDHQEQTYTISGAADSDNE
;
A
#
# COMPACT_ATOMS: atom_id res chain seq x y z
N MET A 1 37.08 -60.03 -42.17
CA MET A 1 38.15 -59.02 -42.36
C MET A 1 37.48 -57.75 -42.85
N ALA A 2 37.45 -56.72 -41.99
CA ALA A 2 37.10 -55.32 -42.23
C ALA A 2 35.71 -55.08 -42.88
N LEU A 3 34.72 -54.44 -42.26
CA LEU A 3 34.76 -53.23 -41.43
C LEU A 3 33.58 -53.27 -40.45
N SER A 4 33.89 -53.64 -39.20
CA SER A 4 33.01 -53.53 -38.04
C SER A 4 33.80 -52.71 -37.01
N GLU A 5 33.88 -51.39 -37.23
CA GLU A 5 34.61 -50.47 -36.36
C GLU A 5 34.12 -49.05 -36.61
N SER A 6 33.04 -48.65 -35.93
CA SER A 6 32.64 -47.24 -35.88
C SER A 6 31.75 -46.91 -34.67
N LEU A 7 31.94 -47.59 -33.53
CA LEU A 7 31.17 -47.31 -32.31
C LEU A 7 31.98 -47.35 -31.00
N LEU A 8 33.29 -47.17 -31.05
CA LEU A 8 34.14 -47.10 -29.86
C LEU A 8 35.28 -46.10 -30.08
N ASN A 9 35.01 -44.82 -29.79
CA ASN A 9 35.97 -43.92 -29.17
C ASN A 9 35.29 -42.58 -28.89
N CYS A 10 35.18 -42.24 -27.61
CA CYS A 10 35.41 -40.91 -27.02
C CYS A 10 34.77 -40.86 -25.62
N ASP A 11 35.32 -41.66 -24.70
CA ASP A 11 35.36 -41.31 -23.29
C ASP A 11 36.74 -40.73 -22.98
N SER A 12 36.79 -39.78 -22.05
CA SER A 12 37.96 -39.05 -21.52
C SER A 12 38.45 -37.83 -22.32
N ILE A 13 37.80 -36.68 -22.12
CA ILE A 13 38.50 -35.45 -21.70
C ILE A 13 37.67 -34.77 -20.60
N MET A 14 38.09 -34.96 -19.35
CA MET A 14 37.77 -34.05 -18.25
C MET A 14 38.31 -32.66 -18.58
N SER A 15 37.45 -31.65 -18.59
CA SER A 15 37.87 -30.26 -18.40
C SER A 15 36.98 -29.61 -17.35
N ARG A 16 37.67 -29.01 -16.37
CA ARG A 16 37.17 -28.47 -15.11
C ARG A 16 36.74 -27.01 -15.27
N SER A 17 35.64 -26.65 -14.60
CA SER A 17 35.31 -25.35 -13.95
C SER A 17 35.08 -24.10 -14.84
N PRO A 18 34.41 -23.03 -14.34
CA PRO A 18 33.80 -22.83 -13.01
C PRO A 18 32.31 -22.40 -13.03
N GLU A 19 31.55 -22.91 -12.06
CA GLU A 19 30.31 -22.29 -11.60
C GLU A 19 30.64 -20.90 -11.01
N ARG A 20 30.13 -19.83 -11.63
CA ARG A 20 30.04 -18.53 -10.96
C ARG A 20 28.97 -18.62 -9.87
N ILE A 21 29.45 -18.79 -8.65
CA ILE A 21 28.73 -18.41 -7.44
C ILE A 21 28.57 -16.89 -7.46
N SER A 22 27.33 -16.39 -7.49
CA SER A 22 26.99 -14.98 -7.24
C SER A 22 25.89 -14.87 -6.17
N SER A 23 26.38 -14.83 -4.93
CA SER A 23 25.90 -14.09 -3.75
C SER A 23 24.46 -13.56 -3.69
N TYR A 24 23.55 -14.35 -3.10
CA TYR A 24 22.64 -13.86 -2.02
C TYR A 24 22.05 -15.05 -1.24
N ARG A 25 22.89 -15.81 -0.52
CA ARG A 25 22.39 -16.84 0.42
C ARG A 25 23.34 -17.09 1.58
N ARG A 26 23.24 -16.23 2.60
CA ARG A 26 23.77 -16.34 3.98
C ARG A 26 23.03 -15.26 4.79
N HIS A 27 22.46 -15.40 5.99
CA HIS A 27 22.26 -16.41 7.03
C HIS A 27 20.88 -16.08 7.68
N PHE A 28 20.10 -17.02 8.21
CA PHE A 28 20.17 -17.42 9.62
C PHE A 28 19.41 -18.76 9.81
N GLU A 29 20.14 -19.77 10.28
CA GLU A 29 19.58 -20.94 10.96
C GLU A 29 19.44 -20.66 12.45
N GLU A 30 18.63 -21.51 13.07
CA GLU A 30 18.13 -21.52 14.44
C GLU A 30 19.19 -21.34 15.54
N ALA A 31 18.85 -20.47 16.49
CA ALA A 31 19.27 -20.61 17.87
C ALA A 31 18.00 -20.79 18.72
N MET A 32 17.74 -22.03 19.16
CA MET A 32 16.88 -22.27 20.31
C MET A 32 17.62 -21.89 21.59
N SER A 33 16.83 -21.46 22.59
CA SER A 33 17.17 -21.23 23.99
C SER A 33 17.63 -19.82 24.38
N SER A 34 16.67 -18.94 24.63
CA SER A 34 16.72 -18.10 25.83
C SER A 34 15.30 -17.76 26.30
N SER A 35 15.04 -18.15 27.55
CA SER A 35 13.85 -17.89 28.33
C SER A 35 13.51 -16.40 28.41
N TYR A 36 12.37 -16.00 27.85
CA TYR A 36 11.70 -14.77 28.27
C TYR A 36 10.37 -15.12 28.93
N GLN A 37 10.33 -14.82 30.22
CA GLN A 37 9.15 -14.96 31.05
C GLN A 37 8.06 -14.02 30.57
N VAL A 38 6.90 -14.59 30.28
CA VAL A 38 5.63 -13.85 30.16
C VAL A 38 5.31 -13.28 31.54
N ARG A 39 5.54 -11.98 31.74
CA ARG A 39 4.93 -11.25 32.84
C ARG A 39 3.48 -11.00 32.47
N VAL A 40 2.60 -11.78 33.08
CA VAL A 40 1.17 -11.50 33.19
C VAL A 40 1.03 -10.27 34.09
N SER A 41 0.55 -9.16 33.53
CA SER A 41 0.07 -8.03 34.32
C SER A 41 -1.43 -8.15 34.49
N SER A 42 -1.83 -8.13 35.76
CA SER A 42 -3.17 -8.34 36.29
C SER A 42 -4.21 -7.33 35.77
N PRO A 43 -5.48 -7.74 35.67
CA PRO A 43 -6.60 -6.85 35.47
C PRO A 43 -7.07 -6.24 36.80
N SER A 44 -7.30 -4.93 36.82
CA SER A 44 -7.88 -4.17 37.94
C SER A 44 -8.86 -3.12 37.38
N PRO A 45 -9.89 -2.69 38.12
CA PRO A 45 -11.24 -3.22 37.99
C PRO A 45 -12.23 -2.22 37.37
N VAL A 46 -13.36 -2.77 36.92
CA VAL A 46 -14.54 -2.04 36.45
C VAL A 46 -15.18 -1.29 37.62
N ARG A 47 -15.15 0.05 37.59
CA ARG A 47 -16.00 0.89 38.46
C ARG A 47 -17.38 1.03 37.84
N ARG A 48 -18.32 0.28 38.39
CA ARG A 48 -19.75 0.36 38.15
C ARG A 48 -20.31 1.54 38.94
N GLU A 49 -20.82 2.56 38.26
CA GLU A 49 -21.82 3.46 38.85
C GLU A 49 -22.72 4.00 37.74
N GLY A 50 -23.84 3.32 37.53
CA GLY A 50 -24.96 3.85 36.77
C GLY A 50 -25.88 4.61 37.72
N ARG A 51 -26.06 5.90 37.48
CA ARG A 51 -27.28 6.61 37.88
C ARG A 51 -27.82 7.36 36.68
N ALA A 52 -28.98 6.91 36.24
CA ALA A 52 -29.80 7.51 35.22
C ALA A 52 -30.19 8.94 35.63
N GLY A 53 -30.16 9.84 34.66
CA GLY A 53 -30.71 11.18 34.78
C GLY A 53 -32.22 11.12 35.01
N SER A 54 -32.67 11.73 36.11
CA SER A 54 -34.05 12.14 36.28
C SER A 54 -34.15 13.59 35.83
N ALA A 55 -34.96 13.81 34.80
CA ALA A 55 -35.41 15.12 34.39
C ALA A 55 -36.31 15.71 35.49
N THR A 56 -35.93 16.88 36.01
CA THR A 56 -36.87 17.73 36.75
C THR A 56 -36.49 19.18 36.48
N GLY A 57 -37.32 19.84 35.66
CA GLY A 57 -37.31 21.29 35.55
C GLY A 57 -37.84 21.91 36.84
N TYR A 58 -37.12 22.89 37.36
CA TYR A 58 -37.65 23.82 38.36
C TYR A 58 -37.55 25.22 37.80
N ALA A 59 -38.72 25.72 37.40
CA ALA A 59 -38.98 27.13 37.16
C ALA A 59 -38.75 27.91 38.46
N GLY A 60 -37.95 28.96 38.37
CA GLY A 60 -37.82 29.96 39.43
C GLY A 60 -39.16 30.67 39.61
N ARG A 61 -39.70 30.60 40.83
CA ARG A 61 -40.80 31.47 41.27
C ARG A 61 -40.37 32.21 42.52
N ALA A 62 -40.52 33.52 42.42
CA ALA A 62 -40.23 34.56 43.38
C ALA A 62 -40.70 34.25 44.81
N GLY A 63 -39.81 34.45 45.78
CA GLY A 63 -40.17 34.69 47.17
C GLY A 63 -40.31 36.21 47.40
N PRO A 64 -41.36 36.68 48.09
CA PRO A 64 -41.50 38.09 48.43
C PRO A 64 -40.60 38.43 49.63
N GLY A 65 -39.67 39.36 49.42
CA GLY A 65 -38.90 40.00 50.48
C GLY A 65 -39.80 40.92 51.30
N VAL A 66 -39.89 40.64 52.60
CA VAL A 66 -40.55 41.48 53.60
C VAL A 66 -39.79 42.80 53.74
N VAL A 67 -40.47 43.90 53.41
CA VAL A 67 -40.07 45.26 53.77
C VAL A 67 -40.39 45.49 55.24
N VAL A 68 -39.38 45.39 56.11
CA VAL A 68 -39.47 45.91 57.48
C VAL A 68 -39.20 47.40 57.42
N GLY A 69 -40.26 48.20 57.57
CA GLY A 69 -40.17 49.63 57.76
C GLY A 69 -39.44 49.94 59.07
N GLY A 70 -38.31 50.64 58.97
CA GLY A 70 -37.62 51.23 60.11
C GLY A 70 -38.45 52.38 60.66
N GLY A 71 -39.30 52.09 61.63
CA GLY A 71 -39.94 53.09 62.47
C GLY A 71 -38.88 53.79 63.33
N ALA A 72 -38.87 55.12 63.26
CA ALA A 72 -38.16 55.96 64.22
C ALA A 72 -38.76 55.73 65.62
N LEU A 73 -38.05 54.98 66.46
CA LEU A 73 -38.35 54.85 67.87
C LEU A 73 -37.47 55.84 68.63
N VAL A 74 -38.11 56.91 69.10
CA VAL A 74 -37.55 57.83 70.08
C VAL A 74 -37.48 57.10 71.42
N CYS A 75 -36.27 56.71 71.83
CA CYS A 75 -36.00 56.23 73.18
C CYS A 75 -35.36 57.37 73.98
N VAL A 76 -36.17 58.04 74.80
CA VAL A 76 -35.70 58.88 75.90
C VAL A 76 -35.29 57.94 77.03
N GLY A 77 -33.99 57.94 77.37
CA GLY A 77 -33.42 57.26 78.52
C GLY A 77 -32.61 58.26 79.36
N PRO A 78 -32.82 58.36 80.68
CA PRO A 78 -32.23 59.39 81.52
C PRO A 78 -30.91 58.90 82.12
N THR A 79 -29.81 59.62 81.91
CA THR A 79 -28.68 59.85 82.85
C THR A 79 -27.50 60.45 82.08
N GLY A 80 -26.86 61.45 82.67
CA GLY A 80 -25.81 62.24 82.03
C GLY A 80 -24.52 61.46 81.74
N GLU A 81 -24.31 61.21 80.45
CA GLU A 81 -23.01 60.90 79.85
C GLU A 81 -22.61 62.04 78.90
N PRO A 82 -21.31 62.31 78.70
CA PRO A 82 -20.85 63.40 77.84
C PRO A 82 -21.43 63.25 76.42
N PRO A 83 -21.69 64.36 75.71
CA PRO A 83 -22.38 64.32 74.43
C PRO A 83 -21.61 63.39 73.50
N MET A 84 -22.23 62.26 73.16
CA MET A 84 -21.69 61.38 72.12
C MET A 84 -21.64 62.24 70.85
N ASP A 85 -20.44 62.46 70.33
CA ASP A 85 -20.25 63.22 69.10
C ASP A 85 -20.80 62.38 67.94
N LEU A 86 -22.09 62.57 67.69
CA LEU A 86 -22.86 61.89 66.67
C LEU A 86 -22.28 62.13 65.27
N ASP A 87 -21.58 63.25 65.06
CA ASP A 87 -20.92 63.56 63.80
C ASP A 87 -19.63 62.74 63.64
N ALA A 88 -18.81 62.59 64.69
CA ALA A 88 -17.63 61.71 64.64
C ALA A 88 -18.02 60.23 64.45
N ALA A 89 -19.06 59.75 65.15
CA ALA A 89 -19.57 58.38 64.99
C ALA A 89 -20.24 58.17 63.62
N ALA A 90 -20.86 59.19 63.02
CA ALA A 90 -21.42 59.12 61.69
C ALA A 90 -20.34 59.07 60.60
N VAL A 91 -19.23 59.80 60.76
CA VAL A 91 -18.07 59.76 59.85
C VAL A 91 -17.40 58.38 59.88
N GLU A 92 -17.15 57.82 61.06
CA GLU A 92 -16.56 56.47 61.19
C GLU A 92 -17.48 55.38 60.60
N ASN A 93 -18.80 55.50 60.78
CA ASN A 93 -19.78 54.60 60.19
C ASN A 93 -19.85 54.74 58.65
N GLN A 94 -19.64 55.96 58.13
CA GLN A 94 -19.58 56.20 56.69
C GLN A 94 -18.30 55.63 56.07
N GLU A 95 -17.16 55.73 56.75
CA GLU A 95 -15.91 55.07 56.34
C GLU A 95 -16.05 53.55 56.35
N PHE A 96 -16.68 52.96 57.37
CA PHE A 96 -16.97 51.53 57.41
C PHE A 96 -17.93 51.05 56.29
N LYS A 97 -18.90 51.88 55.91
CA LYS A 97 -19.76 51.61 54.75
C LYS A 97 -18.97 51.70 53.44
N ASN A 98 -18.05 52.65 53.33
CA ASN A 98 -17.20 52.82 52.15
C ASN A 98 -16.22 51.64 52.00
N THR A 99 -15.59 51.18 53.08
CA THR A 99 -14.71 50.00 53.03
C THR A 99 -15.49 48.73 52.69
N ARG A 100 -16.65 48.50 53.33
CA ARG A 100 -17.51 47.34 53.02
C ARG A 100 -18.05 47.35 51.58
N THR A 101 -18.35 48.53 51.03
CA THR A 101 -18.76 48.65 49.62
C THR A 101 -17.59 48.45 48.66
N SER A 102 -16.39 48.94 49.01
CA SER A 102 -15.14 48.67 48.27
C SER A 102 -14.80 47.18 48.24
N GLU A 103 -14.77 46.51 49.39
CA GLU A 103 -14.53 45.06 49.50
C GLU A 103 -15.57 44.24 48.72
N ARG A 104 -16.85 44.67 48.78
CA ARG A 104 -17.91 44.07 47.98
C ARG A 104 -17.65 44.22 46.47
N GLN A 105 -17.18 45.38 46.03
CA GLN A 105 -16.88 45.63 44.63
C GLN A 105 -15.67 44.81 44.17
N GLU A 106 -14.63 44.70 44.99
CA GLU A 106 -13.47 43.82 44.73
C GLU A 106 -13.89 42.35 44.63
N MET A 107 -14.77 41.89 45.52
CA MET A 107 -15.35 40.54 45.45
C MET A 107 -16.17 40.32 44.18
N ILE A 108 -16.89 41.33 43.69
CA ILE A 108 -17.61 41.25 42.41
C ILE A 108 -16.62 41.12 41.26
N VAL A 109 -15.60 41.97 41.18
CA VAL A 109 -14.57 41.93 40.14
C VAL A 109 -13.81 40.60 40.14
N LEU A 110 -13.51 40.06 41.32
CA LEU A 110 -12.86 38.76 41.45
C LEU A 110 -13.78 37.63 40.96
N ASN A 111 -15.06 37.66 41.31
CA ASN A 111 -16.04 36.69 40.82
C ASN A 111 -16.26 36.77 39.31
N ASP A 112 -16.31 37.98 38.74
CA ASP A 112 -16.42 38.18 37.29
C ASP A 112 -15.19 37.60 36.57
N ARG A 113 -13.99 37.83 37.13
CA ARG A 113 -12.75 37.24 36.60
C ARG A 113 -12.74 35.72 36.73
N LEU A 114 -13.23 35.17 37.85
CA LEU A 114 -13.37 33.72 38.04
C LEU A 114 -14.37 33.12 37.04
N ALA A 115 -15.48 33.80 36.76
CA ALA A 115 -16.45 33.36 35.75
C ALA A 115 -15.80 33.26 34.37
N VAL A 116 -15.01 34.26 33.97
CA VAL A 116 -14.25 34.23 32.70
C VAL A 116 -13.26 33.06 32.67
N TYR A 117 -12.56 32.78 33.77
CA TYR A 117 -11.66 31.62 33.82
C TYR A 117 -12.40 30.28 33.76
N ILE A 118 -13.55 30.16 34.42
CA ILE A 118 -14.38 28.95 34.36
C ILE A 118 -14.86 28.71 32.93
N ASP A 119 -15.32 29.74 32.23
CA ASP A 119 -15.75 29.61 30.84
C ASP A 119 -14.58 29.28 29.91
N LYS A 120 -13.38 29.84 30.18
CA LYS A 120 -12.18 29.47 29.44
C LYS A 120 -11.77 28.02 29.67
N VAL A 121 -11.82 27.53 30.91
CA VAL A 121 -11.54 26.12 31.24
C VAL A 121 -12.54 25.21 30.53
N ARG A 122 -13.85 25.51 30.58
CA ARG A 122 -14.87 24.75 29.86
C ARG A 122 -14.63 24.70 28.36
N SER A 123 -14.27 25.84 27.76
CA SER A 123 -13.94 25.91 26.33
C SER A 123 -12.70 25.06 26.00
N LEU A 124 -11.66 25.10 26.83
CA LEU A 124 -10.45 24.29 26.66
C LEU A 124 -10.72 22.80 26.87
N GLU A 125 -11.53 22.42 27.86
CA GLU A 125 -11.96 21.04 28.09
C GLU A 125 -12.75 20.50 26.88
N GLN A 126 -13.65 21.32 26.32
CA GLN A 126 -14.39 20.95 25.13
C GLN A 126 -13.47 20.78 23.91
N GLN A 127 -12.50 21.69 23.72
CA GLN A 127 -11.51 21.57 22.65
C GLN A 127 -10.62 20.34 22.82
N ASN A 128 -10.14 20.06 24.03
CA ASN A 128 -9.36 18.86 24.32
C ASN A 128 -10.17 17.59 24.03
N LYS A 129 -11.44 17.55 24.42
CA LYS A 129 -12.30 16.40 24.14
C LYS A 129 -12.52 16.18 22.63
N LEU A 130 -12.60 17.25 21.85
CA LEU A 130 -12.67 17.15 20.39
C LEU A 130 -11.35 16.63 19.80
N LEU A 131 -10.21 17.13 20.27
CA LEU A 131 -8.89 16.66 19.84
C LEU A 131 -8.66 15.20 20.23
N GLU A 132 -9.07 14.77 21.42
CA GLU A 132 -9.03 13.37 21.85
C GLU A 132 -9.86 12.48 20.92
N ALA A 133 -11.09 12.89 20.59
CA ALA A 133 -11.94 12.15 19.66
C ALA A 133 -11.35 12.09 18.24
N GLU A 134 -10.71 13.17 17.77
CA GLU A 134 -10.04 13.21 16.48
C GLU A 134 -8.81 12.29 16.46
N ILE A 135 -8.00 12.28 17.52
CA ILE A 135 -6.87 11.36 17.68
C ILE A 135 -7.35 9.91 17.66
N GLU A 136 -8.40 9.57 18.41
CA GLU A 136 -9.00 8.23 18.38
C GLU A 136 -9.51 7.85 16.98
N ALA A 137 -10.13 8.79 16.25
CA ALA A 137 -10.58 8.55 14.89
C ALA A 137 -9.41 8.28 13.92
N TYR A 138 -8.31 9.03 14.03
CA TYR A 138 -7.10 8.79 13.24
C TYR A 138 -6.46 7.44 13.58
N GLN A 139 -6.29 7.12 14.88
CA GLN A 139 -5.74 5.82 15.29
C GLN A 139 -6.58 4.65 14.75
N ASN A 140 -7.91 4.74 14.84
CA ASN A 140 -8.82 3.73 14.30
C ASN A 140 -8.73 3.57 12.77
N ARG A 141 -8.38 4.64 12.04
CA ARG A 141 -8.13 4.60 10.59
C ARG A 141 -6.86 3.83 10.23
N PHE A 142 -5.84 3.85 11.07
CA PHE A 142 -4.58 3.11 10.85
C PHE A 142 -4.63 1.66 11.35
N VAL A 143 -5.46 1.37 12.36
CA VAL A 143 -5.68 0.00 12.86
C VAL A 143 -6.48 -0.83 11.87
N LYS A 144 -7.43 -0.22 11.14
CA LYS A 144 -8.12 -0.88 10.04
C LYS A 144 -7.21 -0.82 8.81
N PRO A 145 -6.76 -1.96 8.25
CA PRO A 145 -5.93 -1.94 7.05
C PRO A 145 -6.65 -1.14 5.96
N SER A 146 -5.97 -0.15 5.37
CA SER A 146 -6.53 0.61 4.26
C SER A 146 -6.98 -0.35 3.16
N GLY A 147 -8.05 -0.01 2.42
CA GLY A 147 -8.57 -0.89 1.36
C GLY A 147 -7.49 -1.28 0.33
N LEU A 148 -6.50 -0.41 0.11
CA LEU A 148 -5.34 -0.70 -0.72
C LEU A 148 -4.43 -1.79 -0.13
N ARG A 149 -4.17 -1.76 1.19
CA ARG A 149 -3.40 -2.81 1.86
C ARG A 149 -4.12 -4.15 1.81
N GLN A 150 -5.45 -4.16 1.99
CA GLN A 150 -6.26 -5.38 1.86
C GLN A 150 -6.19 -5.96 0.45
N LEU A 151 -6.31 -5.11 -0.57
CA LEU A 151 -6.18 -5.52 -1.98
C LEU A 151 -4.81 -6.17 -2.25
N TYR A 152 -3.71 -5.54 -1.80
CA TYR A 152 -2.38 -6.11 -1.98
C TYR A 152 -2.17 -7.41 -1.18
N GLU A 153 -2.72 -7.51 0.03
CA GLU A 153 -2.68 -8.73 0.83
C GLU A 153 -3.45 -9.88 0.15
N GLU A 154 -4.59 -9.59 -0.49
CA GLU A 154 -5.35 -10.56 -1.29
C GLU A 154 -4.58 -11.00 -2.54
N GLN A 155 -4.01 -10.05 -3.30
CA GLN A 155 -3.17 -10.36 -4.47
C GLN A 155 -1.96 -11.21 -4.08
N LEU A 156 -1.31 -10.89 -2.96
CA LEU A 156 -0.18 -11.67 -2.45
C LEU A 156 -0.61 -13.09 -2.03
N ARG A 157 -1.81 -13.23 -1.46
CA ARG A 157 -2.37 -14.53 -1.07
C ARG A 157 -2.68 -15.40 -2.30
N GLU A 158 -3.24 -14.81 -3.34
CA GLU A 158 -3.52 -15.55 -4.59
C GLU A 158 -2.23 -15.94 -5.30
N LEU A 159 -1.24 -15.04 -5.38
CA LEU A 159 0.07 -15.37 -5.94
C LEU A 159 0.76 -16.52 -5.19
N LYS A 160 0.67 -16.54 -3.85
CA LYS A 160 1.17 -17.66 -3.03
C LYS A 160 0.42 -18.96 -3.35
N ARG A 161 -0.91 -18.91 -3.46
CA ARG A 161 -1.74 -20.07 -3.81
C ARG A 161 -1.36 -20.66 -5.18
N ILE A 162 -1.14 -19.79 -6.17
CA ILE A 162 -0.70 -20.21 -7.51
C ILE A 162 0.70 -20.84 -7.44
N ALA A 163 1.63 -20.24 -6.70
CA ALA A 163 2.98 -20.79 -6.53
C ALA A 163 2.95 -22.19 -5.87
N ASP A 164 2.15 -22.38 -4.83
CA ASP A 164 1.98 -23.67 -4.17
C ASP A 164 1.35 -24.71 -5.10
N GLN A 165 0.36 -24.31 -5.90
CA GLN A 165 -0.27 -25.18 -6.90
C GLN A 165 0.73 -25.62 -7.99
N MET A 166 1.54 -24.69 -8.50
CA MET A 166 2.57 -24.99 -9.49
C MET A 166 3.66 -25.91 -8.90
N LYS A 167 4.04 -25.69 -7.64
CA LYS A 167 4.98 -26.56 -6.92
C LYS A 167 4.44 -27.98 -6.78
N ALA A 168 3.17 -28.14 -6.38
CA ALA A 168 2.52 -29.43 -6.28
C ALA A 168 2.43 -30.14 -7.65
N GLN A 169 2.07 -29.42 -8.71
CA GLN A 169 2.05 -29.97 -10.08
C GLN A 169 3.43 -30.44 -10.54
N ARG A 170 4.47 -29.65 -10.27
CA ARG A 170 5.86 -30.01 -10.54
C ARG A 170 6.26 -31.28 -9.79
N ASP A 171 5.91 -31.39 -8.51
CA ASP A 171 6.26 -32.54 -7.67
C ASP A 171 5.58 -33.82 -8.19
N ILE A 172 4.31 -33.74 -8.59
CA ILE A 172 3.58 -34.84 -9.23
C ILE A 172 4.25 -35.25 -10.55
N ALA A 173 4.57 -34.27 -11.41
CA ALA A 173 5.22 -34.54 -12.69
C ALA A 173 6.62 -35.17 -12.50
N PHE A 174 7.36 -34.73 -11.49
CA PHE A 174 8.67 -35.29 -11.15
C PHE A 174 8.56 -36.74 -10.65
N ALA A 175 7.61 -37.02 -9.75
CA ALA A 175 7.35 -38.39 -9.30
C ALA A 175 6.91 -39.33 -10.45
N ALA A 176 6.08 -38.83 -11.37
CA ALA A 176 5.68 -39.57 -12.57
C ALA A 176 6.88 -39.87 -13.48
N LYS A 177 7.75 -38.86 -13.71
CA LYS A 177 9.00 -39.04 -14.45
C LYS A 177 9.87 -40.13 -13.81
N ASP A 178 10.11 -40.07 -12.51
CA ASP A 178 10.94 -41.05 -11.80
C ASP A 178 10.33 -42.46 -11.87
N SER A 179 9.01 -42.58 -11.76
CA SER A 179 8.31 -43.85 -11.94
C SER A 179 8.50 -44.43 -13.36
N THR A 180 8.35 -43.60 -14.39
CA THR A 180 8.57 -44.04 -15.78
C THR A 180 10.03 -44.39 -16.05
N ALA A 181 10.97 -43.65 -15.47
CA ALA A 181 12.40 -43.94 -15.56
C ALA A 181 12.75 -45.29 -14.90
N ALA A 182 12.16 -45.58 -13.73
CA ALA A 182 12.32 -46.87 -13.06
C ALA A 182 11.74 -48.02 -13.90
N GLN A 183 10.56 -47.85 -14.51
CA GLN A 183 9.97 -48.83 -15.42
C GLN A 183 10.86 -49.08 -16.65
N LEU A 184 11.43 -48.02 -17.23
CA LEU A 184 12.36 -48.12 -18.35
C LEU A 184 13.62 -48.90 -17.94
N ALA A 185 14.20 -48.61 -16.76
CA ALA A 185 15.36 -49.32 -16.25
C ALA A 185 15.06 -50.81 -16.03
N ALA A 186 13.90 -51.15 -15.47
CA ALA A 186 13.47 -52.53 -15.30
C ALA A 186 13.30 -53.27 -16.64
N MET A 187 12.77 -52.61 -17.67
CA MET A 187 12.68 -53.20 -19.01
C MET A 187 14.04 -53.39 -19.68
N LYS A 188 14.97 -52.45 -19.49
CA LYS A 188 16.36 -52.59 -19.96
C LYS A 188 17.05 -53.79 -19.32
N LEU A 189 16.91 -53.97 -18.01
CA LEU A 189 17.46 -55.11 -17.29
C LEU A 189 16.93 -56.44 -17.85
N LYS A 190 15.61 -56.56 -18.02
CA LYS A 190 14.99 -57.77 -18.62
C LYS A 190 15.48 -58.04 -20.04
N TYR A 191 15.73 -56.99 -20.81
CA TYR A 191 16.27 -57.11 -22.17
C TYR A 191 17.72 -57.60 -22.15
N GLU A 192 18.56 -57.08 -21.27
CA GLU A 192 19.94 -57.53 -21.07
C GLU A 192 19.98 -59.00 -20.62
N GLU A 193 19.14 -59.40 -19.66
CA GLU A 193 18.99 -60.80 -19.23
C GLU A 193 18.59 -61.71 -20.40
N ALA A 194 17.65 -61.28 -21.25
CA ALA A 194 17.23 -62.04 -22.42
C ALA A 194 18.36 -62.17 -23.47
N ILE A 195 19.16 -61.12 -23.67
CA ILE A 195 20.36 -61.19 -24.52
C ILE A 195 21.35 -62.22 -23.96
N ASP A 196 21.61 -62.19 -22.66
CA ASP A 196 22.56 -63.10 -22.03
C ASP A 196 22.09 -64.55 -22.08
N LEU A 197 20.79 -64.80 -21.89
CA LEU A 197 20.18 -66.12 -22.09
C LEU A 197 20.31 -66.58 -23.55
N ARG A 198 20.08 -65.69 -24.52
CA ARG A 198 20.26 -66.00 -25.95
C ARG A 198 21.72 -66.35 -26.27
N ARG A 199 22.68 -65.58 -25.75
CA ARG A 199 24.12 -65.86 -25.92
C ARG A 199 24.50 -67.23 -25.33
N LYS A 200 23.96 -67.59 -24.16
CA LYS A 200 24.16 -68.91 -23.54
C LYS A 200 23.60 -70.03 -24.43
N ALA A 201 22.37 -69.88 -24.92
CA ALA A 201 21.76 -70.86 -25.83
C ALA A 201 22.52 -70.97 -27.16
N GLU A 202 22.98 -69.86 -27.74
CA GLU A 202 23.84 -69.85 -28.93
C GLU A 202 25.16 -70.60 -28.69
N ALA A 203 25.78 -70.42 -27.53
CA ALA A 203 26.99 -71.15 -27.15
C ALA A 203 26.75 -72.66 -26.95
N GLU A 204 25.61 -73.05 -26.34
CA GLU A 204 25.21 -74.45 -26.21
C GLU A 204 25.00 -75.10 -27.60
N ILE A 205 24.31 -74.42 -28.51
CA ILE A 205 24.11 -74.90 -29.90
C ILE A 205 25.45 -75.12 -30.60
N GLU A 206 26.40 -74.18 -30.44
CA GLU A 206 27.73 -74.31 -31.02
C GLU A 206 28.50 -75.50 -30.43
N ALA A 207 28.35 -75.77 -29.13
CA ALA A 207 28.94 -76.93 -28.48
C ALA A 207 28.38 -78.27 -28.98
N PHE A 208 27.10 -78.32 -29.40
CA PHE A 208 26.48 -79.52 -29.99
C PHE A 208 26.79 -79.72 -31.50
N ARG A 209 27.35 -78.70 -32.17
CA ARG A 209 27.67 -78.74 -33.60
C ARG A 209 28.63 -79.87 -34.04
N PRO A 210 29.68 -80.24 -33.27
CA PRO A 210 30.58 -81.35 -33.62
C PRO A 210 29.89 -82.72 -33.49
N VAL A 211 29.04 -82.89 -32.47
CA VAL A 211 28.30 -84.13 -32.22
C VAL A 211 27.27 -84.37 -33.34
N ASN A 212 26.59 -83.31 -33.77
CA ASN A 212 25.59 -83.40 -34.86
C ASN A 212 26.24 -83.71 -36.21
N LEU A 213 27.43 -83.15 -36.50
CA LEU A 213 28.21 -83.47 -37.70
C LEU A 213 28.73 -84.92 -37.68
N PHE A 214 29.15 -85.41 -36.50
CA PHE A 214 29.59 -86.79 -36.29
C PHE A 214 28.45 -87.81 -36.43
N CYS A 215 27.27 -87.53 -35.85
CA CYS A 215 26.08 -88.36 -36.00
C CYS A 215 25.57 -88.42 -37.45
N ARG A 216 25.72 -87.33 -38.23
CA ARG A 216 25.37 -87.31 -39.66
C ARG A 216 26.35 -88.10 -40.54
N MET A 217 27.62 -88.24 -40.12
CA MET A 217 28.61 -89.08 -40.80
C MET A 217 28.49 -90.58 -40.49
N LEU A 218 27.94 -90.94 -39.32
CA LEU A 218 27.78 -92.34 -38.87
C LEU A 218 26.59 -93.08 -39.48
N ILE A 219 25.62 -92.38 -40.07
CA ILE A 219 24.45 -93.00 -40.72
C ILE A 219 24.70 -93.09 -42.23
N LYS A 220 25.60 -94.00 -42.62
CA LYS A 220 25.60 -94.63 -43.96
C LYS A 220 25.13 -96.08 -43.79
N PRO A 221 24.07 -96.52 -44.48
CA PRO A 221 23.60 -97.89 -44.33
C PRO A 221 24.60 -98.87 -45.00
N PRO A 222 25.00 -99.97 -44.35
CA PRO A 222 25.86 -100.97 -44.98
C PRO A 222 25.04 -101.86 -45.95
N PRO A 223 25.59 -102.26 -47.11
CA PRO A 223 24.94 -103.21 -48.01
C PRO A 223 24.96 -104.59 -47.37
N LEU A 224 23.77 -105.15 -47.19
CA LEU A 224 23.55 -106.43 -46.54
C LEU A 224 24.05 -107.62 -47.37
N HIS A 225 24.71 -108.55 -46.68
CA HIS A 225 24.78 -110.00 -46.97
C HIS A 225 23.38 -110.66 -46.93
N LYS A 226 22.44 -110.18 -47.76
CA LYS A 226 21.02 -110.56 -47.74
C LYS A 226 20.66 -111.55 -48.87
N THR A 227 21.46 -112.59 -49.09
CA THR A 227 21.08 -113.66 -50.05
C THR A 227 21.33 -115.07 -49.53
N SER A 228 22.19 -115.26 -48.52
CA SER A 228 22.40 -116.59 -47.90
C SER A 228 21.57 -116.82 -46.63
N ILE A 229 21.14 -115.75 -45.96
CA ILE A 229 20.33 -115.81 -44.74
C ILE A 229 18.85 -116.08 -45.07
N TYR A 230 18.34 -115.64 -46.23
CA TYR A 230 16.96 -115.89 -46.63
C TYR A 230 16.65 -117.38 -46.89
N LYS A 231 17.63 -118.18 -47.32
CA LYS A 231 17.42 -119.62 -47.57
C LYS A 231 17.42 -120.45 -46.29
N CYS A 232 18.23 -120.10 -45.30
CA CYS A 232 18.22 -120.77 -43.99
C CYS A 232 16.97 -120.39 -43.19
N ASN A 233 16.58 -119.10 -43.23
CA ASN A 233 15.32 -118.66 -42.63
C ASN A 233 14.09 -119.23 -43.33
N TYR A 234 14.06 -119.44 -44.66
CA TYR A 234 12.87 -120.00 -45.32
C TYR A 234 12.51 -121.40 -44.81
N ASN A 235 13.51 -122.22 -44.52
CA ASN A 235 13.30 -123.59 -44.04
C ASN A 235 12.91 -123.62 -42.56
N GLU A 236 13.55 -122.78 -41.73
CA GLU A 236 13.21 -122.66 -40.31
C GLU A 236 11.86 -121.95 -40.11
N ILE A 237 11.48 -121.02 -41.00
CA ILE A 237 10.16 -120.38 -41.06
C ILE A 237 9.09 -121.41 -41.46
N ASP A 238 9.33 -122.32 -42.41
CA ASP A 238 8.33 -123.34 -42.78
C ASP A 238 8.07 -124.35 -41.65
N GLU A 239 9.12 -124.67 -40.87
CA GLU A 239 9.03 -125.57 -39.72
C GLU A 239 8.38 -124.90 -38.50
N LEU A 240 8.73 -123.63 -38.23
CA LEU A 240 8.06 -122.80 -37.24
C LEU A 240 6.62 -122.47 -37.64
N MET A 241 6.30 -122.28 -38.92
CA MET A 241 4.93 -122.11 -39.40
C MET A 241 4.07 -123.34 -39.12
N LYS A 242 4.59 -124.56 -39.31
CA LYS A 242 3.86 -125.80 -38.98
C LYS A 242 3.57 -125.92 -37.48
N GLN A 243 4.50 -125.51 -36.63
CA GLN A 243 4.29 -125.46 -35.17
C GLN A 243 3.31 -124.36 -34.76
N ILE A 244 3.36 -123.19 -35.43
CA ILE A 244 2.43 -122.08 -35.22
C ILE A 244 1.01 -122.46 -35.65
N TYR A 245 0.82 -123.16 -36.77
CA TYR A 245 -0.53 -123.60 -37.18
C TYR A 245 -1.14 -124.60 -36.18
N ALA A 246 -0.33 -125.49 -35.60
CA ALA A 246 -0.78 -126.40 -34.54
C ALA A 246 -1.11 -125.66 -33.23
N ALA A 247 -0.34 -124.64 -32.85
CA ALA A 247 -0.61 -123.80 -31.68
C ALA A 247 -1.79 -122.83 -31.90
N HIS A 248 -1.98 -122.34 -33.12
CA HIS A 248 -3.06 -121.42 -33.52
C HIS A 248 -4.43 -122.09 -33.44
N VAL A 249 -4.54 -123.37 -33.80
CA VAL A 249 -5.82 -124.11 -33.68
C VAL A 249 -6.24 -124.31 -32.21
N SER A 250 -5.27 -124.36 -31.28
CA SER A 250 -5.54 -124.45 -29.83
C SER A 250 -5.82 -123.09 -29.17
N ALA A 251 -5.25 -121.99 -29.69
CA ALA A 251 -5.46 -120.64 -29.17
C ALA A 251 -6.68 -119.89 -29.78
N ALA A 252 -7.15 -120.30 -30.97
CA ALA A 252 -8.27 -119.64 -31.65
C ALA A 252 -9.64 -119.87 -30.97
N SER A 253 -9.76 -120.84 -30.05
CA SER A 253 -11.02 -121.10 -29.32
C SER A 253 -11.16 -120.35 -28.00
N ALA A 254 -10.23 -119.47 -27.63
CA ALA A 254 -10.23 -118.80 -26.31
C ALA A 254 -10.32 -117.26 -26.34
N PHE A 255 -10.39 -116.62 -27.51
CA PHE A 255 -10.55 -115.17 -27.61
C PHE A 255 -11.81 -114.81 -28.41
N SER A 256 -12.85 -114.35 -27.72
CA SER A 256 -13.88 -113.54 -28.36
C SER A 256 -13.22 -112.29 -28.94
N LEU A 257 -13.45 -112.00 -30.22
CA LEU A 257 -12.94 -110.79 -30.86
C LEU A 257 -13.42 -109.57 -30.03
N PRO A 258 -12.50 -108.73 -29.49
CA PRO A 258 -12.90 -107.47 -28.90
C PRO A 258 -13.65 -106.63 -29.94
N ASP A 259 -14.73 -105.96 -29.53
CA ASP A 259 -15.59 -105.16 -30.42
C ASP A 259 -14.84 -103.94 -31.01
N LEU A 260 -14.10 -104.21 -32.08
CA LEU A 260 -13.33 -103.22 -32.84
C LEU A 260 -14.26 -102.18 -33.49
N THR A 261 -15.51 -102.55 -33.78
CA THR A 261 -16.49 -101.66 -34.41
C THR A 261 -16.94 -100.57 -33.44
N GLY A 262 -17.16 -100.92 -32.16
CA GLY A 262 -17.43 -99.97 -31.09
C GLY A 262 -16.27 -98.99 -30.86
N ALA A 263 -15.03 -99.50 -30.79
CA ALA A 263 -13.83 -98.66 -30.63
C ALA A 263 -13.63 -97.69 -31.81
N LEU A 264 -13.85 -98.15 -33.05
CA LEU A 264 -13.69 -97.33 -34.25
C LEU A 264 -14.77 -96.24 -34.37
N LYS A 265 -16.02 -96.54 -33.99
CA LYS A 265 -17.10 -95.53 -33.88
C LYS A 265 -16.80 -94.50 -32.78
N GLN A 266 -16.23 -94.91 -31.66
CA GLN A 266 -15.86 -93.99 -30.59
C GLN A 266 -14.72 -93.06 -31.00
N ILE A 267 -13.70 -93.58 -31.70
CA ILE A 267 -12.63 -92.76 -32.29
C ILE A 267 -13.22 -91.77 -33.29
N GLN A 268 -14.12 -92.20 -34.17
CA GLN A 268 -14.80 -91.31 -35.13
C GLN A 268 -15.55 -90.19 -34.41
N LYS A 269 -16.35 -90.52 -33.39
CA LYS A 269 -17.05 -89.52 -32.57
C LYS A 269 -16.09 -88.54 -31.90
N GLN A 270 -14.96 -89.02 -31.37
CA GLN A 270 -13.95 -88.13 -30.78
C GLN A 270 -13.35 -87.18 -31.82
N TYR A 271 -13.09 -87.64 -33.05
CA TYR A 271 -12.64 -86.76 -34.13
C TYR A 271 -13.70 -85.74 -34.53
N ASP A 272 -14.97 -86.15 -34.62
CA ASP A 272 -16.08 -85.26 -34.92
C ASP A 272 -16.24 -84.19 -33.82
N ASP A 273 -16.14 -84.59 -32.53
CA ASP A 273 -16.18 -83.68 -31.38
C ASP A 273 -14.98 -82.71 -31.37
N ILE A 274 -13.77 -83.18 -31.69
CA ILE A 274 -12.57 -82.34 -31.79
C ILE A 274 -12.70 -81.35 -32.95
N ALA A 275 -13.21 -81.80 -34.11
CA ALA A 275 -13.42 -80.93 -35.26
C ALA A 275 -14.49 -79.85 -34.96
N ALA A 276 -15.58 -80.22 -34.29
CA ALA A 276 -16.62 -79.28 -33.87
C ALA A 276 -16.08 -78.24 -32.87
N LYS A 277 -15.30 -78.68 -31.86
CA LYS A 277 -14.67 -77.78 -30.90
C LYS A 277 -13.66 -76.84 -31.57
N ASN A 278 -12.83 -77.35 -32.48
CA ASN A 278 -11.87 -76.53 -33.22
C ASN A 278 -12.58 -75.46 -34.05
N LEU A 279 -13.70 -75.81 -34.69
CA LEU A 279 -14.53 -74.83 -35.42
C LEU A 279 -15.11 -73.76 -34.49
N GLU A 280 -15.64 -74.14 -33.32
CA GLU A 280 -16.17 -73.20 -32.32
C GLU A 280 -15.08 -72.28 -31.75
N GLU A 281 -13.92 -72.85 -31.40
CA GLU A 281 -12.76 -72.09 -30.92
C GLU A 281 -12.26 -71.11 -31.97
N MET A 282 -12.21 -71.53 -33.25
CA MET A 282 -11.84 -70.68 -34.37
C MET A 282 -12.86 -69.53 -34.56
N ASP A 283 -14.15 -69.82 -34.53
CA ASP A 283 -15.21 -68.81 -34.64
C ASP A 283 -15.17 -67.81 -33.48
N SER A 284 -15.00 -68.30 -32.26
CA SER A 284 -14.83 -67.48 -31.06
C SER A 284 -13.58 -66.60 -31.16
N TRP A 285 -12.46 -67.17 -31.63
CA TRP A 285 -11.22 -66.43 -31.85
C TRP A 285 -11.41 -65.31 -32.89
N TYR A 286 -12.06 -65.60 -34.02
CA TYR A 286 -12.35 -64.59 -35.04
C TYR A 286 -13.28 -63.50 -34.49
N LYS A 287 -14.37 -63.85 -33.82
CA LYS A 287 -15.29 -62.88 -33.20
C LYS A 287 -14.55 -61.97 -32.21
N ASN A 288 -13.75 -62.54 -31.32
CA ASN A 288 -12.94 -61.78 -30.37
C ASN A 288 -11.95 -60.85 -31.07
N LYS A 289 -11.32 -61.32 -32.16
CA LYS A 289 -10.38 -60.51 -32.95
C LYS A 289 -11.09 -59.34 -33.64
N PHE A 290 -12.26 -59.58 -34.23
CA PHE A 290 -13.08 -58.55 -34.84
C PHE A 290 -13.56 -57.53 -33.81
N GLU A 291 -14.01 -57.98 -32.63
CA GLU A 291 -14.39 -57.09 -31.54
C GLU A 291 -13.23 -56.23 -31.04
N ASP A 292 -12.04 -56.81 -30.86
CA ASP A 292 -10.86 -56.06 -30.41
C ASP A 292 -10.47 -54.97 -31.41
N ILE A 293 -10.45 -55.29 -32.71
CA ILE A 293 -10.17 -54.30 -33.77
C ILE A 293 -11.26 -53.22 -33.81
N THR A 294 -12.53 -53.62 -33.68
CA THR A 294 -13.67 -52.69 -33.68
C THR A 294 -13.63 -51.76 -32.47
N LYS A 295 -13.35 -52.30 -31.27
CA LYS A 295 -13.19 -51.52 -30.03
C LYS A 295 -12.01 -50.54 -30.13
N LYS A 296 -10.87 -50.98 -30.65
CA LYS A 296 -9.70 -50.10 -30.88
C LYS A 296 -10.02 -48.98 -31.85
N THR A 297 -10.69 -49.30 -32.96
CA THR A 297 -11.12 -48.31 -33.96
C THR A 297 -12.11 -47.32 -33.37
N SER A 298 -13.14 -47.79 -32.66
CA SER A 298 -14.11 -46.92 -31.99
C SER A 298 -13.43 -45.96 -31.01
N ARG A 299 -12.56 -46.48 -30.12
CA ARG A 299 -11.83 -45.64 -29.16
C ARG A 299 -10.98 -44.59 -29.87
N HIS A 300 -10.32 -44.96 -30.97
CA HIS A 300 -9.54 -44.00 -31.74
C HIS A 300 -10.43 -42.88 -32.30
N VAL A 301 -11.59 -43.21 -32.86
CA VAL A 301 -12.57 -42.22 -33.34
C VAL A 301 -13.05 -41.31 -32.21
N ASP A 302 -13.33 -41.86 -31.03
CA ASP A 302 -13.75 -41.10 -29.85
C ASP A 302 -12.64 -40.15 -29.36
N HIS A 303 -11.38 -40.60 -29.33
CA HIS A 303 -10.23 -39.74 -29.02
C HIS A 303 -10.10 -38.60 -30.03
N VAL A 304 -10.21 -38.86 -31.32
CA VAL A 304 -10.15 -37.83 -32.37
C VAL A 304 -11.30 -36.82 -32.20
N ARG A 305 -12.51 -37.29 -31.88
CA ARG A 305 -13.65 -36.40 -31.60
C ARG A 305 -13.38 -35.52 -30.37
N SER A 306 -12.90 -36.12 -29.28
CA SER A 306 -12.54 -35.40 -28.05
C SER A 306 -11.47 -34.34 -28.29
N TYR A 307 -10.40 -34.65 -29.04
CA TYR A 307 -9.39 -33.66 -29.41
C TYR A 307 -9.95 -32.54 -30.27
N ARG A 308 -10.83 -32.85 -31.23
CA ARG A 308 -11.47 -31.85 -32.08
C ARG A 308 -12.38 -30.91 -31.27
N GLU A 309 -13.13 -31.44 -30.31
CA GLU A 309 -13.92 -30.64 -29.37
C GLU A 309 -13.03 -29.79 -28.47
N GLY A 310 -11.93 -30.34 -27.95
CA GLY A 310 -10.92 -29.61 -27.18
C GLY A 310 -10.32 -28.43 -27.96
N ILE A 311 -9.96 -28.64 -29.24
CA ILE A 311 -9.50 -27.57 -30.13
C ILE A 311 -10.59 -26.52 -30.35
N GLY A 312 -11.84 -26.94 -30.55
CA GLY A 312 -12.98 -26.03 -30.73
C GLY A 312 -13.24 -25.15 -29.51
N ASN A 313 -13.15 -25.72 -28.31
CA ASN A 313 -13.30 -24.99 -27.06
C ASN A 313 -12.13 -24.03 -26.82
N ALA A 314 -10.89 -24.49 -27.00
CA ALA A 314 -9.71 -23.63 -26.89
C ALA A 314 -9.77 -22.44 -27.86
N LYS A 315 -10.26 -22.65 -29.09
CA LYS A 315 -10.47 -21.55 -30.06
C LYS A 315 -11.52 -20.54 -29.58
N LYS A 316 -12.63 -21.00 -29.01
CA LYS A 316 -13.65 -20.11 -28.43
C LYS A 316 -13.10 -19.33 -27.23
N ASP A 317 -12.31 -19.98 -26.39
CA ASP A 317 -11.67 -19.35 -25.23
C ASP A 317 -10.68 -18.27 -25.68
N ILE A 318 -9.86 -18.53 -26.69
CA ILE A 318 -8.97 -17.53 -27.29
C ILE A 318 -9.79 -16.32 -27.76
N GLN A 319 -10.85 -16.53 -28.54
CA GLN A 319 -11.70 -15.42 -29.02
C GLN A 319 -12.39 -14.66 -27.88
N ASN A 320 -12.78 -15.34 -26.80
CA ASN A 320 -13.33 -14.68 -25.62
C ASN A 320 -12.28 -13.81 -24.93
N LYS A 321 -11.06 -14.32 -24.76
CA LYS A 321 -9.93 -13.57 -24.17
C LYS A 321 -9.49 -12.40 -25.05
N GLU A 322 -9.53 -12.54 -26.36
CA GLU A 322 -9.27 -11.43 -27.30
C GLU A 322 -10.30 -10.31 -27.12
N ARG A 323 -11.60 -10.65 -27.02
CA ARG A 323 -12.66 -9.67 -26.75
C ARG A 323 -12.52 -9.00 -25.39
N ASP A 324 -12.21 -9.76 -24.34
CA ASP A 324 -11.96 -9.20 -23.02
C ASP A 324 -10.75 -8.25 -23.03
N LEU A 325 -9.70 -8.59 -23.78
CA LEU A 325 -8.50 -7.77 -23.93
C LEU A 325 -8.82 -6.46 -24.68
N GLU A 326 -9.59 -6.52 -25.76
CA GLU A 326 -10.09 -5.34 -26.48
C GLU A 326 -10.97 -4.46 -25.57
N ALA A 327 -11.88 -5.05 -24.80
CA ALA A 327 -12.71 -4.32 -23.84
C ALA A 327 -11.84 -3.61 -22.78
N LEU A 328 -10.84 -4.29 -22.22
CA LEU A 328 -9.92 -3.68 -21.26
C LEU A 328 -9.06 -2.57 -21.88
N LYS A 329 -8.62 -2.71 -23.13
CA LYS A 329 -7.90 -1.66 -23.86
C LYS A 329 -8.77 -0.41 -24.02
N THR A 330 -10.00 -0.55 -24.50
CA THR A 330 -10.92 0.58 -24.67
C THR A 330 -11.25 1.27 -23.33
N MET A 331 -11.39 0.50 -22.25
CA MET A 331 -11.58 1.06 -20.91
C MET A 331 -10.34 1.83 -20.44
N ASN A 332 -9.14 1.31 -20.70
CA ASN A 332 -7.90 2.00 -20.35
C ASN A 332 -7.76 3.32 -21.13
N GLU A 333 -7.97 3.30 -22.44
CA GLU A 333 -7.97 4.50 -23.29
C GLU A 333 -8.97 5.56 -22.79
N ALA A 334 -10.17 5.13 -22.36
CA ALA A 334 -11.17 6.02 -21.79
C ALA A 334 -10.73 6.63 -20.44
N LEU A 335 -10.07 5.85 -19.57
CA LEU A 335 -9.52 6.34 -18.31
C LEU A 335 -8.36 7.32 -18.54
N GLU A 336 -7.46 7.02 -19.47
CA GLU A 336 -6.37 7.92 -19.87
C GLU A 336 -6.90 9.23 -20.48
N ALA A 337 -7.96 9.17 -21.28
CA ALA A 337 -8.65 10.36 -21.79
C ALA A 337 -9.24 11.19 -20.65
N LYS A 338 -9.88 10.55 -19.66
CA LYS A 338 -10.44 11.23 -18.49
C LYS A 338 -9.35 11.88 -17.62
N ILE A 339 -8.21 11.23 -17.44
CA ILE A 339 -7.06 11.79 -16.72
C ILE A 339 -6.56 13.05 -17.44
N ARG A 340 -6.37 12.98 -18.77
CA ARG A 340 -5.95 14.13 -19.58
C ARG A 340 -6.96 15.29 -19.51
N GLU A 341 -8.26 15.00 -19.60
CA GLU A 341 -9.31 16.01 -19.48
C GLU A 341 -9.27 16.70 -18.11
N MET A 342 -9.12 15.95 -17.03
CA MET A 342 -9.01 16.51 -15.68
C MET A 342 -7.73 17.34 -15.50
N GLN A 343 -6.59 16.86 -16.01
CA GLN A 343 -5.33 17.62 -15.99
C GLN A 343 -5.45 18.95 -16.74
N GLU A 344 -6.07 18.94 -17.92
CA GLU A 344 -6.29 20.16 -18.71
C GLU A 344 -7.25 21.14 -18.01
N LYS A 345 -8.29 20.63 -17.33
CA LYS A 345 -9.17 21.47 -16.49
C LYS A 345 -8.40 22.14 -15.36
N TYR A 346 -7.63 21.39 -14.59
CA TYR A 346 -6.82 21.96 -13.50
C TYR A 346 -5.77 22.93 -13.99
N LYS A 347 -5.15 22.65 -15.15
CA LYS A 347 -4.21 23.59 -15.77
C LYS A 347 -4.88 24.91 -16.11
N LYS A 348 -6.08 24.89 -16.71
CA LYS A 348 -6.86 26.10 -17.00
C LYS A 348 -7.26 26.85 -15.73
N GLU A 349 -7.74 26.15 -14.70
CA GLU A 349 -8.08 26.77 -13.41
C GLU A 349 -6.85 27.46 -12.78
N LEU A 350 -5.67 26.84 -12.89
CA LEU A 350 -4.42 27.42 -12.40
C LEU A 350 -4.04 28.67 -13.20
N GLU A 351 -4.12 28.62 -14.54
CA GLU A 351 -3.90 29.77 -15.42
C GLU A 351 -4.87 30.93 -15.11
N GLU A 352 -6.15 30.64 -14.88
CA GLU A 352 -7.17 31.64 -14.50
C GLU A 352 -6.87 32.28 -13.13
N LEU A 353 -6.52 31.47 -12.13
CA LEU A 353 -6.13 31.97 -10.81
C LEU A 353 -4.85 32.82 -10.87
N GLN A 354 -3.87 32.41 -11.67
CA GLN A 354 -2.64 33.16 -11.86
C GLN A 354 -2.90 34.50 -12.56
N ALA A 355 -3.73 34.54 -13.60
CA ALA A 355 -4.18 35.78 -14.24
C ALA A 355 -4.92 36.69 -13.25
N ARG A 356 -5.73 36.12 -12.34
CA ARG A 356 -6.41 36.88 -11.28
C ARG A 356 -5.41 37.48 -10.28
N ILE A 357 -4.38 36.74 -9.89
CA ILE A 357 -3.30 37.25 -9.02
C ILE A 357 -2.57 38.40 -9.71
N GLU A 358 -2.21 38.25 -10.99
CA GLU A 358 -1.54 39.30 -11.77
C GLU A 358 -2.40 40.57 -11.87
N SER A 359 -3.69 40.43 -12.15
CA SER A 359 -4.65 41.56 -12.15
C SER A 359 -4.66 42.29 -10.81
N LEU A 360 -4.74 41.56 -9.69
CA LEU A 360 -4.73 42.15 -8.34
C LEU A 360 -3.40 42.81 -8.01
N GLN A 361 -2.27 42.24 -8.46
CA GLN A 361 -0.95 42.86 -8.29
C GLN A 361 -0.85 44.18 -9.07
N ILE A 362 -1.42 44.26 -10.27
CA ILE A 362 -1.50 45.50 -11.06
C ILE A 362 -2.38 46.53 -10.34
N GLU A 363 -3.57 46.15 -9.87
CA GLU A 363 -4.45 47.03 -9.08
C GLU A 363 -3.73 47.56 -7.81
N LEU A 364 -2.98 46.69 -7.12
CA LEU A 364 -2.19 47.10 -5.95
C LEU A 364 -1.08 48.09 -6.31
N LYS A 365 -0.37 47.89 -7.43
CA LYS A 365 0.67 48.82 -7.90
C LYS A 365 0.07 50.18 -8.26
N THR A 366 -1.02 50.20 -9.04
CA THR A 366 -1.68 51.45 -9.44
C THR A 366 -2.27 52.22 -8.25
N THR A 367 -2.80 51.54 -7.23
CA THR A 367 -3.28 52.19 -6.01
C THR A 367 -2.13 52.76 -5.17
N LYS A 368 -1.00 52.05 -5.05
CA LYS A 368 0.22 52.58 -4.42
C LYS A 368 0.74 53.84 -5.13
N GLU A 369 0.75 53.84 -6.46
CA GLU A 369 1.13 55.01 -7.26
C GLU A 369 0.21 56.21 -7.02
N LYS A 370 -1.11 55.99 -6.98
CA LYS A 370 -2.09 57.03 -6.65
C LYS A 370 -1.88 57.59 -5.24
N ILE A 371 -1.61 56.73 -4.24
CA ILE A 371 -1.30 57.17 -2.87
C ILE A 371 -0.03 58.03 -2.85
N ALA A 372 1.02 57.60 -3.56
CA ALA A 372 2.26 58.36 -3.66
C ALA A 372 2.07 59.73 -4.35
N LEU A 373 1.22 59.80 -5.37
CA LEU A 373 0.83 61.06 -6.02
C LEU A 373 0.12 61.99 -5.03
N HIS A 374 -0.92 61.51 -4.34
CA HIS A 374 -1.64 62.30 -3.36
C HIS A 374 -0.74 62.81 -2.23
N LEU A 375 0.19 61.97 -1.72
CA LEU A 375 1.16 62.40 -0.72
C LEU A 375 2.04 63.57 -1.21
N ARG A 376 2.43 63.58 -2.49
CA ARG A 376 3.16 64.70 -3.09
C ARG A 376 2.30 65.96 -3.17
N GLU A 377 1.07 65.83 -3.68
CA GLU A 377 0.10 66.94 -3.77
C GLU A 377 -0.20 67.54 -2.40
N TYR A 378 -0.35 66.72 -1.36
CA TYR A 378 -0.53 67.17 0.02
C TYR A 378 0.69 67.93 0.54
N GLN A 379 1.90 67.46 0.26
CA GLN A 379 3.12 68.16 0.66
C GLN A 379 3.24 69.52 -0.04
N ASP A 380 2.92 69.60 -1.33
CA ASP A 380 2.94 70.86 -2.09
C ASP A 380 1.91 71.86 -1.55
N LEU A 381 0.69 71.40 -1.25
CA LEU A 381 -0.34 72.23 -0.62
C LEU A 381 0.08 72.71 0.77
N LEU A 382 0.72 71.84 1.57
CA LEU A 382 1.27 72.20 2.87
C LEU A 382 2.35 73.29 2.74
N ASN A 383 3.24 73.17 1.75
CA ASN A 383 4.27 74.17 1.48
C ASN A 383 3.65 75.53 1.13
N ILE A 384 2.61 75.56 0.28
CA ILE A 384 1.88 76.80 -0.05
C ILE A 384 1.22 77.38 1.20
N LYS A 385 0.55 76.54 2.01
CA LYS A 385 -0.09 76.96 3.26
C LYS A 385 0.92 77.58 4.24
N MET A 386 2.11 76.99 4.38
CA MET A 386 3.19 77.58 5.19
C MET A 386 3.68 78.92 4.63
N SER A 387 3.84 79.05 3.30
CA SER A 387 4.21 80.32 2.67
C SER A 387 3.17 81.42 2.97
N LEU A 388 1.88 81.10 2.82
CA LEU A 388 0.79 82.03 3.12
C LEU A 388 0.72 82.39 4.62
N GLU A 389 0.98 81.44 5.52
CA GLU A 389 1.07 81.73 6.96
C GLU A 389 2.21 82.70 7.28
N ILE A 390 3.37 82.56 6.61
CA ILE A 390 4.47 83.51 6.72
C ILE A 390 4.03 84.88 6.19
N GLU A 391 3.41 84.97 5.01
CA GLU A 391 2.91 86.23 4.46
C GLU A 391 1.92 86.92 5.42
N ILE A 392 0.90 86.21 5.92
CA ILE A 392 -0.08 86.74 6.86
C ILE A 392 0.60 87.27 8.14
N THR A 393 1.53 86.51 8.71
CA THR A 393 2.25 86.97 9.91
C THR A 393 3.12 88.19 9.64
N THR A 394 3.73 88.31 8.46
CA THR A 394 4.45 89.53 8.06
C THR A 394 3.52 90.73 7.87
N TYR A 395 2.37 90.55 7.21
CA TYR A 395 1.36 91.61 7.06
C TYR A 395 0.82 92.07 8.41
N ARG A 396 0.52 91.15 9.35
CA ARG A 396 0.12 91.50 10.72
C ARG A 396 1.17 92.36 11.43
N LYS A 397 2.44 91.98 11.36
CA LYS A 397 3.55 92.75 11.96
C LYS A 397 3.70 94.15 11.37
N LEU A 398 3.51 94.31 10.05
CA LEU A 398 3.56 95.61 9.41
C LEU A 398 2.42 96.52 9.86
N ILE A 399 1.20 95.97 9.97
CA ILE A 399 0.03 96.70 10.47
C ILE A 399 0.22 97.08 11.93
N GLU A 400 0.66 96.15 12.80
CA GLU A 400 0.98 96.45 14.20
C GLU A 400 2.05 97.53 14.33
N GLY A 401 3.06 97.55 13.47
CA GLY A 401 4.08 98.60 13.42
C GLY A 401 3.53 99.97 13.01
N GLU A 402 2.60 100.02 12.05
CA GLU A 402 1.92 101.25 11.64
C GLU A 402 0.92 101.75 12.68
N ASP A 403 0.16 100.85 13.33
CA ASP A 403 -0.74 101.19 14.43
C ASP A 403 0.04 101.78 15.62
N LEU A 404 1.23 101.26 15.92
CA LEU A 404 2.15 101.85 16.91
C LEU A 404 2.62 103.25 16.51
N ARG A 405 2.96 103.46 15.23
CA ARG A 405 3.34 104.78 14.69
C ARG A 405 2.19 105.78 14.77
N LEU A 406 0.99 105.38 14.36
CA LEU A 406 -0.22 106.19 14.41
C LEU A 406 -0.67 106.48 15.85
N ALA A 407 -0.59 105.51 16.76
CA ALA A 407 -0.85 105.72 18.18
C ALA A 407 0.13 106.75 18.78
N GLY A 408 1.42 106.69 18.42
CA GLY A 408 2.40 107.70 18.79
C GLY A 408 2.13 109.08 18.17
N MET A 409 1.64 109.14 16.93
CA MET A 409 1.24 110.39 16.27
C MET A 409 -0.08 110.98 16.85
N MET A 410 -1.05 110.15 17.22
CA MET A 410 -2.27 110.59 17.92
C MET A 410 -1.96 111.08 19.34
N GLN A 411 -0.99 110.49 20.04
CA GLN A 411 -0.50 111.01 21.32
C GLN A 411 0.17 112.38 21.17
N THR A 412 0.87 112.65 20.05
CA THR A 412 1.48 113.97 19.79
C THR A 412 0.48 115.04 19.34
N LEU A 413 -0.61 114.68 18.65
CA LEU A 413 -1.70 115.61 18.33
C LEU A 413 -2.65 115.88 19.52
N SER A 414 -2.76 114.94 20.47
CA SER A 414 -3.48 115.13 21.74
C SER A 414 -2.82 116.17 22.68
N LEU A 415 -1.53 116.48 22.48
CA LEU A 415 -0.79 117.45 23.29
C LEU A 415 -1.06 118.94 22.94
N SER A 416 -1.90 119.24 21.94
CA SER A 416 -2.20 120.62 21.51
C SER A 416 -3.65 121.08 21.76
N SER A 417 -4.45 120.34 22.53
CA SER A 417 -5.75 120.86 22.98
C SER A 417 -6.14 120.32 24.35
N CYS A 418 -6.43 121.28 25.24
CA CYS A 418 -7.22 121.15 26.46
C CYS A 418 -6.49 120.62 27.70
N SER A 419 -5.90 121.59 28.39
CA SER A 419 -5.61 121.63 29.81
C SER A 419 -6.89 121.48 30.68
N MET A 420 -6.67 120.98 31.90
CA MET A 420 -7.38 121.26 33.17
C MET A 420 -8.18 120.12 33.84
N SER A 421 -7.63 119.75 35.01
CA SER A 421 -8.29 119.38 36.28
C SER A 421 -8.73 117.93 36.50
N ALA A 422 -8.68 117.33 37.69
CA ALA A 422 -7.83 117.38 38.89
C ALA A 422 -8.37 116.28 39.86
N ILE A 423 -7.51 115.73 40.72
CA ILE A 423 -7.80 114.94 41.95
C ILE A 423 -8.21 113.47 41.69
N GLY A 424 -7.59 112.43 42.26
CA GLY A 424 -6.54 112.32 43.26
C GLY A 424 -6.63 110.95 43.93
N SER A 425 -5.50 110.25 44.10
CA SER A 425 -5.20 109.33 45.23
C SER A 425 -3.75 108.83 45.11
N GLY A 426 -2.98 109.06 46.18
CA GLY A 426 -1.54 108.79 46.31
C GLY A 426 -1.18 107.29 46.25
N MET A 427 0.03 106.97 45.75
CA MET A 427 1.28 106.72 46.52
C MET A 427 1.19 105.46 47.39
N ASN A 428 2.13 104.53 47.45
CA ASN A 428 3.40 104.21 46.78
C ASN A 428 3.86 102.88 47.45
N PHE A 429 4.60 102.01 46.75
CA PHE A 429 5.78 101.27 47.25
C PHE A 429 6.20 100.22 46.18
N GLY A 430 7.42 100.35 45.64
CA GLY A 430 7.99 99.40 44.68
C GLY A 430 9.11 99.93 43.77
N GLU A 431 10.09 100.61 44.36
CA GLU A 431 11.43 100.94 43.80
C GLU A 431 12.28 99.65 43.74
N GLY A 432 13.19 99.36 42.79
CA GLY A 432 13.72 100.00 41.57
C GLY A 432 14.18 98.87 40.59
N GLY A 433 14.35 99.11 39.27
CA GLY A 433 15.49 99.79 38.63
C GLY A 433 16.72 98.86 38.58
N ILE A 434 17.41 98.53 37.48
CA ILE A 434 17.87 99.26 36.28
C ILE A 434 18.32 98.16 35.28
N GLY A 435 18.01 98.20 33.97
CA GLY A 435 18.86 98.87 32.99
C GLY A 435 18.66 98.27 31.59
N GLY A 436 18.45 99.14 30.61
CA GLY A 436 18.18 98.78 29.22
C GLY A 436 19.40 98.76 28.31
N TYR A 437 19.07 98.50 27.04
CA TYR A 437 19.81 98.73 25.80
C TYR A 437 20.95 97.74 25.50
N ASN A 438 20.69 96.81 24.58
CA ASN A 438 21.27 96.94 23.24
C ASN A 438 20.64 95.98 22.23
N LEU A 439 20.26 96.57 21.10
CA LEU A 439 19.93 95.95 19.85
C LEU A 439 21.21 95.28 19.32
N LEU A 440 21.31 93.96 19.37
CA LEU A 440 22.38 93.22 18.72
C LEU A 440 21.76 92.11 17.89
N LEU A 441 21.78 92.32 16.57
CA LEU A 441 21.64 91.28 15.55
C LEU A 441 22.46 90.06 15.97
N CYS A 442 21.81 88.89 16.09
CA CYS A 442 22.35 87.63 15.56
C CYS A 442 21.28 86.52 15.59
N PRO A 443 21.41 85.53 14.68
CA PRO A 443 20.33 84.69 14.17
C PRO A 443 20.04 83.53 15.11
N MET A 444 18.97 82.78 14.79
CA MET A 444 18.49 81.54 15.41
C MET A 444 17.15 81.76 16.11
N LEU A 445 16.08 81.38 15.42
CA LEU A 445 15.20 80.29 15.85
C LEU A 445 14.15 80.08 14.74
N THR A 446 14.61 79.77 13.53
CA THR A 446 13.83 78.93 12.62
C THR A 446 14.05 77.51 13.08
N THR A 447 13.25 77.06 14.04
CA THR A 447 13.10 75.65 14.37
C THR A 447 12.51 74.96 13.14
N PHE A 448 13.38 74.60 12.20
CA PHE A 448 13.10 73.63 11.15
C PHE A 448 12.80 72.30 11.85
N PHE A 449 11.52 72.02 12.07
CA PHE A 449 11.07 70.64 12.22
C PHE A 449 11.07 69.99 10.84
N LEU A 450 12.25 69.58 10.37
CA LEU A 450 12.33 68.52 9.37
C LEU A 450 11.85 67.24 10.08
N ILE A 451 10.57 66.90 9.91
CA ILE A 451 10.11 65.55 10.18
C ILE A 451 10.70 64.69 9.07
N HIS A 452 11.89 64.13 9.31
CA HIS A 452 12.40 63.02 8.54
C HIS A 452 11.44 61.84 8.74
N TYR A 453 10.50 61.64 7.81
CA TYR A 453 9.93 60.32 7.61
C TYR A 453 11.05 59.41 7.12
N ARG A 454 11.75 58.79 8.07
CA ARG A 454 12.54 57.59 7.81
C ARG A 454 11.53 56.52 7.43
N THR A 455 11.26 56.35 6.14
CA THR A 455 10.64 55.12 5.65
C THR A 455 11.62 54.01 6.01
N VAL A 456 11.30 53.26 7.07
CA VAL A 456 11.96 52.00 7.36
C VAL A 456 11.63 51.10 6.18
N LYS A 457 12.53 51.05 5.19
CA LYS A 457 12.58 49.93 4.26
C LYS A 457 12.85 48.71 5.12
N HIS A 458 11.81 47.92 5.39
CA HIS A 458 12.02 46.54 5.80
C HIS A 458 12.70 45.84 4.61
N ALA A 459 14.03 45.73 4.68
CA ALA A 459 14.85 45.00 3.73
C ALA A 459 14.74 43.49 3.95
N ASN A 460 13.52 42.96 4.09
CA ASN A 460 13.24 41.53 4.25
C ASN A 460 11.96 41.15 3.49
N GLU A 461 11.99 41.30 2.16
CA GLU A 461 11.17 40.49 1.26
C GLU A 461 12.08 40.08 0.09
N VAL A 462 13.06 39.23 0.40
CA VAL A 462 13.68 38.35 -0.59
C VAL A 462 12.88 37.05 -0.53
N LEU A 463 11.83 36.97 -1.34
CA LEU A 463 11.36 35.68 -1.83
C LEU A 463 12.25 35.35 -3.03
N GLU A 464 13.40 34.76 -2.75
CA GLU A 464 14.20 34.08 -3.77
C GLU A 464 13.48 32.74 -4.05
N MET A 465 12.55 32.79 -5.00
CA MET A 465 12.01 31.60 -5.63
C MET A 465 12.98 31.13 -6.72
N ASP A 466 14.03 30.41 -6.32
CA ASP A 466 14.81 29.59 -7.24
C ASP A 466 14.45 28.12 -7.02
N HIS A 467 13.39 27.68 -7.71
CA HIS A 467 13.25 26.28 -8.07
C HIS A 467 14.11 26.01 -9.31
N GLN A 468 15.37 25.62 -9.09
CA GLN A 468 16.09 24.79 -10.06
C GLN A 468 16.46 23.48 -9.38
N GLU A 469 15.62 22.46 -9.58
CA GLU A 469 16.05 21.06 -9.49
C GLU A 469 17.11 20.82 -10.57
N GLN A 470 18.38 21.02 -10.25
CA GLN A 470 19.47 20.45 -11.05
C GLN A 470 19.65 19.00 -10.61
N THR A 471 19.08 18.10 -11.39
CA THR A 471 19.35 16.67 -11.32
C THR A 471 20.79 16.42 -11.76
N TYR A 472 21.70 16.19 -10.81
CA TYR A 472 23.04 15.72 -11.13
C TYR A 472 23.02 14.20 -11.32
N THR A 473 22.98 13.76 -12.57
CA THR A 473 23.32 12.39 -12.96
C THR A 473 24.84 12.21 -12.83
N ILE A 474 25.28 11.55 -11.76
CA ILE A 474 26.66 11.07 -11.66
C ILE A 474 26.81 9.91 -12.65
N SER A 475 27.21 10.23 -13.88
CA SER A 475 27.70 9.24 -14.84
C SER A 475 29.13 8.90 -14.45
N GLY A 476 29.29 7.83 -13.67
CA GLY A 476 30.60 7.21 -13.46
C GLY A 476 31.05 6.58 -14.78
N ALA A 477 31.85 7.32 -15.55
CA ALA A 477 32.64 6.76 -16.62
C ALA A 477 33.65 5.78 -16.02
N ALA A 478 33.57 4.54 -16.48
CA ALA A 478 34.72 3.66 -16.53
C ALA A 478 35.76 4.22 -17.51
N ASP A 479 36.98 3.72 -17.37
CA ASP A 479 38.24 4.10 -18.03
C ASP A 479 39.04 5.11 -17.18
N SER A 480 40.23 4.80 -16.69
CA SER A 480 41.27 3.97 -17.30
C SER A 480 42.34 3.50 -16.29
N ASP A 481 43.07 2.47 -16.73
CA ASP A 481 44.47 2.16 -16.39
C ASP A 481 44.80 1.38 -15.11
N ASN A 482 45.14 0.09 -15.28
CA ASN A 482 46.47 -0.41 -14.89
C ASN A 482 46.79 -1.79 -15.49
N GLU A 483 47.98 -1.85 -16.08
CA GLU A 483 48.95 -2.97 -16.29
C GLU A 483 48.49 -4.44 -16.29
#